data_AF-A0A8T3PT63-F1
#
_entry.id   AF-A0A8T3PT63-F1
#
_cell.length_a   1.000
_cell.length_b   1.000
_cell.length_c   1.000
_cell.angle_alpha   90.00
_cell.angle_beta   90.00
_cell.angle_gamma   90.00
#
_symmetry.space_group_name_H-M   'P 1'
#
loop_
_entity.id
_entity.type
_entity.pdbx_description
1 polymer ?
#
loop_
_entity_poly.entity_id
_entity_poly.type
_entity_poly.pdbx_seq_one_letter_code
_entity_poly.pdbx_strand_id
1 'polypeptide(L)'
;MLTGYILYQYSRLVLNPGPATGGDTGSHFWTLWSLVHHGISSGTLRPWNPGNMGGEPILLHYFPFSFLLMWVLALFVPIGMVFNLGTMLWAVFFPISMYACLRGMENRFPVPILGAAAGMLVLFNESYSMWGGTSSPRSRASSLTVMR
;
A
#
# COMPACT_ATOMS: atom_id res chain seq x y z
N MET A 1 24.53 4.47 13.69
CA MET A 1 23.54 4.07 14.71
C MET A 1 22.11 4.47 14.31
N LEU A 2 21.88 5.71 13.87
CA LEU A 2 20.54 6.19 13.44
C LEU A 2 19.95 5.43 12.24
N THR A 3 20.74 5.19 11.19
CA THR A 3 20.29 4.47 9.97
C THR A 3 19.83 3.04 10.26
N GLY A 4 20.57 2.33 11.12
CA GLY A 4 20.20 0.96 11.53
C GLY A 4 18.89 0.93 12.33
N TYR A 5 18.67 1.91 13.21
CA TYR A 5 17.43 2.04 13.97
C TYR A 5 16.22 2.32 13.07
N ILE A 6 16.39 3.19 12.07
CA ILE A 6 15.35 3.50 11.09
C ILE A 6 14.98 2.24 10.29
N LEU A 7 15.96 1.53 9.73
CA LEU A 7 15.73 0.30 8.98
C LEU A 7 15.03 -0.78 9.83
N TYR A 8 15.43 -0.92 11.09
CA TYR A 8 14.79 -1.85 12.02
C TYR A 8 13.33 -1.50 12.31
N GLN A 9 13.00 -0.22 12.49
CA GLN A 9 11.62 0.19 12.73
C GLN A 9 10.75 0.00 11.48
N TYR A 10 11.26 0.29 10.29
CA TYR A 10 10.52 0.03 9.05
C TYR A 10 10.28 -1.46 8.82
N SER A 11 11.30 -2.30 8.99
CA SER A 11 11.14 -3.76 8.81
C SER A 11 10.14 -4.31 9.82
N ARG A 12 10.19 -3.89 11.08
CA ARG A 12 9.22 -4.31 12.11
C ARG A 12 7.78 -3.92 11.77
N LEU A 13 7.57 -2.76 11.15
CA LEU A 13 6.24 -2.28 10.79
C LEU A 13 5.70 -2.96 9.53
N VAL A 14 6.55 -3.20 8.53
CA VAL A 14 6.14 -3.84 7.26
C VAL A 14 5.93 -5.34 7.45
N LEU A 15 6.81 -6.00 8.20
CA LEU A 15 6.74 -7.43 8.49
C LEU A 15 5.79 -7.77 9.65
N ASN A 16 5.02 -6.79 10.14
CA ASN A 16 4.02 -7.01 11.18
C ASN A 16 2.91 -7.94 10.63
N PRO A 17 2.56 -9.03 11.33
CA PRO A 17 1.45 -9.89 10.93
C PRO A 17 0.07 -9.19 11.00
N GLY A 18 -0.05 -8.10 11.76
CA GLY A 18 -1.24 -7.25 11.78
C GLY A 18 -1.30 -6.29 10.58
N PRO A 19 -2.49 -6.05 10.00
CA PRO A 19 -2.64 -5.11 8.90
C PRO A 19 -2.39 -3.66 9.36
N ALA A 20 -1.94 -2.83 8.42
CA ALA A 20 -1.82 -1.40 8.63
C ALA A 20 -3.18 -0.80 8.99
N THR A 21 -3.13 0.27 9.80
CA THR A 21 -4.31 0.98 10.29
C THR A 21 -4.24 2.46 9.88
N GLY A 22 -5.41 3.09 9.71
CA GLY A 22 -5.57 4.51 9.35
C GLY A 22 -6.33 4.72 8.03
N GLY A 23 -6.94 5.90 7.84
CA GLY A 23 -7.66 6.25 6.60
C GLY A 23 -8.63 5.16 6.11
N ASP A 24 -8.64 4.92 4.79
CA ASP A 24 -9.50 3.93 4.12
C ASP A 24 -8.94 2.50 4.12
N THR A 25 -7.88 2.27 4.89
CA THR A 25 -7.15 1.01 4.93
C THR A 25 -8.04 -0.17 5.34
N GLY A 26 -9.04 0.06 6.21
CA GLY A 26 -10.00 -0.95 6.62
C GLY A 26 -10.85 -1.49 5.47
N SER A 27 -11.33 -0.60 4.59
CA SER A 27 -12.15 -0.97 3.42
C SER A 27 -11.33 -1.79 2.41
N HIS A 28 -10.06 -1.42 2.20
CA HIS A 28 -9.16 -2.17 1.33
C HIS A 28 -8.74 -3.52 1.92
N PHE A 29 -8.49 -3.58 3.23
CA PHE A 29 -8.16 -4.82 3.90
C PHE A 29 -9.31 -5.82 3.85
N TRP A 30 -10.55 -5.35 4.07
CA TRP A 30 -11.75 -6.18 3.92
C TRP A 30 -11.89 -6.74 2.50
N THR A 31 -11.59 -5.93 1.49
CA THR A 31 -11.59 -6.36 0.08
C THR A 31 -10.60 -7.51 -0.15
N LEU A 32 -9.36 -7.37 0.34
CA LEU A 32 -8.36 -8.44 0.24
C LEU A 32 -8.76 -9.69 1.03
N TRP A 33 -9.24 -9.52 2.26
CA TRP A 33 -9.70 -10.62 3.11
C TRP A 33 -10.82 -11.40 2.43
N SER A 34 -11.81 -10.70 1.86
CA SER A 34 -12.92 -11.30 1.12
C SER A 34 -12.44 -12.03 -0.13
N LEU A 35 -11.47 -11.46 -0.87
CA LEU A 35 -10.89 -12.11 -2.04
C LEU A 35 -10.14 -13.41 -1.68
N VAL A 36 -9.39 -13.40 -0.57
CA VAL A 36 -8.67 -14.59 -0.08
C VAL A 36 -9.64 -15.68 0.39
N HIS A 37 -10.65 -15.35 1.19
CA HIS A 37 -11.52 -16.35 1.82
C HIS A 37 -12.72 -16.77 0.95
N HIS A 38 -13.28 -15.85 0.18
CA HIS A 38 -14.45 -16.09 -0.67
C HIS A 38 -14.09 -16.22 -2.15
N GLY A 39 -13.04 -15.57 -2.64
CA GLY A 39 -12.66 -15.63 -4.06
C GLY A 39 -12.23 -17.02 -4.53
N ILE A 40 -11.50 -17.77 -3.69
CA ILE A 40 -11.09 -19.16 -4.00
C ILE A 40 -12.30 -20.10 -4.09
N SER A 41 -13.21 -20.01 -3.11
CA SER A 41 -14.35 -20.94 -3.01
C SER A 41 -15.45 -20.67 -4.03
N SER A 42 -15.64 -19.41 -4.41
CA SER A 42 -16.66 -19.00 -5.37
C SER A 42 -16.19 -18.99 -6.83
N GLY A 43 -14.88 -19.15 -7.07
CA GLY A 43 -14.30 -19.07 -8.41
C GLY A 43 -14.48 -17.71 -9.09
N THR A 44 -14.90 -16.68 -8.35
CA THR A 44 -15.09 -15.33 -8.85
C THR A 44 -14.12 -14.36 -8.18
N LEU A 45 -13.61 -13.42 -8.96
CA LEU A 45 -12.80 -12.31 -8.45
C LEU A 45 -13.65 -11.23 -7.80
N ARG A 46 -14.98 -11.38 -7.79
CA ARG A 46 -15.94 -10.40 -7.31
C ARG A 46 -16.92 -11.00 -6.29
N PRO A 47 -16.45 -11.49 -5.13
CA PRO A 47 -17.36 -11.92 -4.07
C PRO A 47 -18.26 -10.75 -3.63
N TRP A 48 -19.47 -11.10 -3.18
CA TRP A 48 -20.47 -10.13 -2.72
C TRP A 48 -20.05 -9.54 -1.37
N ASN A 49 -20.03 -8.21 -1.27
CA ASN A 49 -19.78 -7.50 -0.02
C ASN A 49 -21.09 -6.89 0.52
N PRO A 50 -21.73 -7.50 1.54
CA PRO A 50 -22.97 -6.96 2.10
C PRO A 50 -22.77 -5.66 2.89
N GLY A 51 -21.53 -5.32 3.24
CA GLY A 51 -21.20 -4.14 4.06
C GLY A 51 -21.23 -2.80 3.32
N ASN A 52 -21.28 -2.78 1.98
CA ASN A 52 -21.27 -1.53 1.21
C ASN A 52 -22.68 -1.12 0.79
N MET A 53 -23.28 -0.14 1.48
CA MET A 53 -24.53 0.56 1.12
C MET A 53 -25.68 -0.34 0.58
N GLY A 54 -25.90 -1.52 1.19
CA GLY A 54 -26.94 -2.47 0.77
C GLY A 54 -26.44 -3.64 -0.09
N GLY A 55 -25.14 -3.67 -0.37
CA GLY A 55 -24.41 -4.78 -0.98
C GLY A 55 -23.90 -4.46 -2.37
N GLU A 56 -22.62 -4.71 -2.61
CA GLU A 56 -22.02 -4.61 -3.94
C GLU A 56 -20.97 -5.71 -4.18
N PRO A 57 -20.72 -6.10 -5.44
CA PRO A 57 -19.57 -6.95 -5.76
C PRO A 57 -18.26 -6.18 -5.49
N ILE A 58 -17.32 -6.82 -4.78
CA ILE A 58 -16.00 -6.20 -4.59
C ILE A 58 -15.28 -6.03 -5.93
N LEU A 59 -14.34 -5.09 -5.98
CA LEU A 59 -13.55 -4.74 -7.18
C LEU A 59 -14.37 -4.18 -8.35
N LEU A 60 -15.55 -3.60 -8.07
CA LEU A 60 -16.30 -2.81 -9.05
C LEU A 60 -15.60 -1.46 -9.33
N HIS A 61 -15.15 -0.79 -8.27
CA HIS A 61 -14.60 0.56 -8.30
C HIS A 61 -13.06 0.62 -8.35
N TYR A 62 -12.40 -0.52 -8.12
CA TYR A 62 -10.95 -0.59 -7.99
C TYR A 62 -10.32 -1.48 -9.06
N PHE A 63 -9.13 -1.09 -9.52
CA PHE A 63 -8.36 -1.91 -10.44
C PHE A 63 -7.93 -3.23 -9.75
N PRO A 64 -8.34 -4.40 -10.28
CA PRO A 64 -8.21 -5.67 -9.57
C PRO A 64 -6.77 -6.17 -9.44
N PHE A 65 -5.87 -5.75 -10.32
CA PHE A 65 -4.50 -6.27 -10.41
C PHE A 65 -3.73 -6.17 -9.08
N SER A 66 -3.83 -5.03 -8.39
CA SER A 66 -3.14 -4.81 -7.11
C SER A 66 -3.60 -5.81 -6.05
N PHE A 67 -4.91 -6.09 -5.99
CA PHE A 67 -5.48 -7.06 -5.07
C PHE A 67 -5.17 -8.50 -5.46
N LEU A 68 -5.09 -8.81 -6.76
CA LEU A 68 -4.68 -10.12 -7.25
C LEU A 68 -3.21 -10.43 -6.89
N LEU A 69 -2.32 -9.44 -7.04
CA LEU A 69 -0.93 -9.59 -6.63
C LEU A 69 -0.82 -9.87 -5.13
N MET A 70 -1.56 -9.12 -4.30
CA MET A 70 -1.64 -9.38 -2.86
C MET A 70 -2.26 -10.75 -2.55
N TRP A 71 -3.31 -11.16 -3.26
CA TRP A 71 -3.94 -12.46 -3.05
C TRP A 71 -2.98 -13.62 -3.32
N VAL A 72 -2.20 -13.56 -4.40
CA VAL A 72 -1.16 -14.57 -4.70
C VAL A 72 -0.08 -14.59 -3.62
N LEU A 73 0.35 -13.43 -3.13
CA LEU A 73 1.33 -13.34 -2.05
C LEU A 73 0.79 -13.87 -0.70
N ALA A 74 -0.52 -13.71 -0.45
CA ALA A 74 -1.19 -14.20 0.75
C ALA A 74 -1.23 -15.73 0.84
N LEU A 75 -0.89 -16.46 -0.23
CA LEU A 75 -0.71 -17.91 -0.20
C LEU A 75 0.54 -18.34 0.56
N PHE A 76 1.53 -17.46 0.69
CA PHE A 76 2.84 -17.79 1.29
C PHE A 76 3.09 -17.11 2.63
N VAL A 77 2.41 -15.99 2.89
CA VAL A 77 2.72 -15.06 4.00
C VAL A 77 1.40 -14.58 4.62
N PRO A 78 1.36 -14.27 5.94
CA PRO A 78 0.16 -13.74 6.59
C PRO A 78 -0.46 -12.55 5.86
N ILE A 79 -1.79 -12.54 5.74
CA ILE A 79 -2.56 -11.54 4.99
C ILE A 79 -2.26 -10.09 5.41
N GLY A 80 -2.05 -9.85 6.71
CA GLY A 80 -1.71 -8.52 7.22
C GLY A 80 -0.35 -8.02 6.73
N MET A 81 0.67 -8.90 6.72
CA MET A 81 2.00 -8.56 6.19
C MET A 81 1.95 -8.31 4.68
N VAL A 82 1.19 -9.10 3.93
CA VAL A 82 1.02 -8.90 2.48
C VAL A 82 0.33 -7.59 2.16
N PHE A 83 -0.69 -7.23 2.95
CA PHE A 83 -1.37 -5.96 2.83
C PHE A 83 -0.44 -4.77 3.16
N ASN A 84 0.42 -4.91 4.18
CA ASN A 84 1.45 -3.91 4.53
C ASN A 84 2.48 -3.73 3.40
N LEU A 85 2.92 -4.83 2.78
CA LEU A 85 3.83 -4.78 1.64
C LEU A 85 3.16 -4.09 0.45
N GLY A 86 1.94 -4.50 0.12
CA GLY A 86 1.21 -3.97 -1.03
C GLY A 86 0.92 -2.46 -0.91
N THR A 87 0.60 -1.98 0.28
CA THR A 87 0.42 -0.53 0.55
C THR A 87 1.72 0.27 0.52
N MET A 88 2.89 -0.37 0.58
CA MET A 88 4.20 0.29 0.49
C MET A 88 4.82 0.20 -0.91
N LEU A 89 4.34 -0.70 -1.78
CA LEU A 89 4.91 -0.90 -3.12
C LEU A 89 4.90 0.41 -3.94
N TRP A 90 3.85 1.21 -3.83
CA TRP A 90 3.76 2.48 -4.57
C TRP A 90 4.90 3.44 -4.22
N ALA A 91 5.36 3.46 -2.96
CA ALA A 91 6.44 4.34 -2.53
C ALA A 91 7.77 4.04 -3.23
N VAL A 92 7.97 2.77 -3.63
CA VAL A 92 9.14 2.34 -4.41
C VAL A 92 8.91 2.58 -5.90
N PHE A 93 7.72 2.21 -6.41
CA PHE A 93 7.42 2.31 -7.83
C PHE A 93 7.23 3.75 -8.34
N PHE A 94 6.79 4.68 -7.49
CA PHE A 94 6.51 6.06 -7.88
C PHE A 94 7.75 6.85 -8.36
N PRO A 95 8.88 6.91 -7.63
CA PRO A 95 10.08 7.57 -8.14
C PRO A 95 10.66 6.87 -9.39
N ILE A 96 10.56 5.53 -9.46
CA ILE A 96 10.99 4.74 -10.62
C ILE A 96 10.15 5.07 -11.85
N SER A 97 8.82 5.16 -11.70
CA SER A 97 7.91 5.47 -12.80
C SER A 97 8.07 6.91 -13.29
N MET A 98 8.31 7.87 -12.39
CA MET A 98 8.66 9.24 -12.78
C MET A 98 9.95 9.29 -13.60
N TYR A 99 10.99 8.58 -13.17
CA TYR A 99 12.24 8.47 -13.93
C TYR A 99 11.98 7.88 -15.32
N ALA A 100 11.27 6.75 -15.38
CA ALA A 100 10.99 6.05 -16.63
C ALA A 100 10.14 6.91 -17.59
N CYS A 101 9.15 7.64 -17.08
CA CYS A 101 8.31 8.55 -17.86
C CYS A 101 9.14 9.67 -18.48
N LEU A 102 9.97 10.36 -17.67
CA LEU A 102 10.80 11.46 -18.16
C LEU A 102 11.87 11.01 -19.14
N ARG A 103 12.42 9.80 -18.97
CA ARG A 103 13.32 9.17 -19.96
C ARG A 103 12.59 8.79 -21.24
N GLY A 104 11.36 8.28 -21.14
CA GLY A 104 10.52 7.94 -22.29
C GLY A 104 10.11 9.16 -23.11
N MET A 105 10.04 10.34 -22.48
CA MET A 105 9.87 11.64 -23.15
C MET A 105 11.18 12.21 -23.73
N GLU A 106 12.24 11.40 -23.82
CA GLU A 106 13.56 11.77 -24.36
C GLU A 106 14.26 12.92 -23.62
N ASN A 107 13.86 13.22 -22.38
CA ASN A 107 14.54 14.26 -21.60
C ASN A 107 15.98 13.85 -21.27
N ARG A 108 16.92 14.76 -21.56
CA ARG A 108 18.34 14.58 -21.25
C ARG A 108 18.61 14.81 -19.77
N PHE A 109 19.75 14.31 -19.31
CA PHE A 109 20.27 14.63 -17.97
C PHE A 109 20.32 16.15 -17.77
N PRO A 110 19.89 16.70 -16.61
CA PRO A 110 19.53 16.02 -15.36
C PRO A 110 18.02 15.80 -15.12
N VAL A 111 17.16 16.13 -16.09
CA VAL A 111 15.70 16.23 -15.89
C VAL A 111 15.06 14.95 -15.31
N PRO A 112 15.36 13.72 -15.79
CA PRO A 112 14.75 12.50 -15.23
C PRO A 112 15.14 12.23 -13.77
N ILE A 113 16.34 12.61 -13.36
CA ILE A 113 16.82 12.41 -11.98
C ILE A 113 16.17 13.44 -11.06
N LEU A 114 16.04 14.69 -11.52
CA LEU A 114 15.31 15.72 -10.78
C LEU A 114 13.83 15.34 -10.60
N GLY A 115 13.21 14.74 -11.62
CA GLY A 115 11.84 14.23 -11.50
C GLY A 115 11.71 13.09 -10.49
N ALA A 116 12.64 12.12 -10.50
CA ALA A 116 12.66 11.05 -9.50
C ALA A 116 12.84 11.60 -8.07
N ALA A 117 13.73 12.59 -7.90
CA ALA A 117 13.95 13.26 -6.62
C ALA A 117 12.70 14.05 -6.17
N ALA A 118 12.03 14.74 -7.09
CA ALA A 118 10.76 15.41 -6.81
C ALA A 118 9.65 14.42 -6.43
N GLY A 119 9.58 13.26 -7.09
CA GLY A 119 8.67 12.19 -6.71
C GLY A 119 8.91 11.67 -5.29
N MET A 120 10.18 11.65 -4.87
CA MET A 120 10.55 11.30 -3.51
C MET A 120 10.01 12.30 -2.47
N LEU A 121 9.90 13.59 -2.80
CA LEU A 121 9.32 14.60 -1.90
C LEU A 121 7.83 14.34 -1.61
N VAL A 122 7.09 13.74 -2.56
CA VAL A 122 5.69 13.35 -2.35
C VAL A 122 5.55 12.30 -1.25
N LEU A 123 6.56 11.43 -1.07
CA LEU A 123 6.57 10.39 -0.02
C LEU A 123 6.69 10.95 1.40
N PHE A 124 7.15 12.21 1.52
CA PHE A 124 7.30 12.93 2.78
C PHE A 124 6.20 13.99 2.99
N ASN A 125 5.24 14.09 2.07
CA ASN A 125 4.17 15.06 2.16
C ASN A 125 3.01 14.50 3.03
N GLU A 126 2.91 15.03 4.25
CA GLU A 126 1.94 14.59 5.25
C GLU A 126 0.48 14.96 4.90
N SER A 127 0.25 15.83 3.92
CA SER A 127 -1.10 16.15 3.42
C SER A 127 -1.78 14.95 2.75
N TYR A 128 -1.01 13.96 2.27
CA TYR A 128 -1.53 12.73 1.67
C TYR A 128 -1.62 11.57 2.68
N SER A 129 -2.06 11.87 3.91
CA SER A 129 -2.11 10.90 5.01
C SER A 129 -3.01 9.69 4.75
N MET A 130 -4.07 9.85 3.97
CA MET A 130 -4.98 8.77 3.58
C MET A 130 -4.43 7.87 2.47
N TRP A 131 -3.45 8.36 1.69
CA TRP A 131 -2.94 7.71 0.48
C TRP A 131 -1.60 6.99 0.71
N GLY A 132 -1.16 6.92 1.97
CA GLY A 132 0.13 6.33 2.33
C GLY A 132 1.30 7.32 2.26
N GLY A 133 1.06 8.62 2.05
CA GLY A 133 2.08 9.69 2.06
C GLY A 133 2.76 9.91 3.41
N THR A 134 2.43 9.10 4.41
CA THR A 134 3.05 9.13 5.74
C THR A 134 3.94 7.93 5.95
N SER A 135 5.07 7.92 5.22
CA SER A 135 6.19 7.04 5.56
C SER A 135 6.97 7.55 6.79
N SER A 136 6.67 8.76 7.30
CA SER A 136 7.40 9.36 8.42
C SER A 136 7.18 8.57 9.74
N PRO A 137 8.26 8.27 10.53
CA PRO A 137 8.14 7.55 11.80
C PRO A 137 7.25 8.24 12.85
N ARG A 138 6.96 9.53 12.69
CA ARG A 138 6.25 10.37 13.68
C ARG A 138 4.74 10.15 13.67
N SER A 139 4.14 9.81 12.53
CA SER A 139 2.69 9.60 12.42
C SER A 139 2.22 8.22 12.88
N ARG A 140 3.07 7.18 12.76
CA ARG A 140 2.74 5.84 13.26
C ARG A 140 2.85 5.72 14.77
N ALA A 141 3.65 6.56 15.42
CA ALA A 141 3.74 6.62 16.87
C ALA A 141 2.45 7.12 17.54
N SER A 142 1.70 8.03 16.91
CA SER A 142 0.43 8.53 17.47
C SER A 142 -0.73 7.55 17.33
N SER A 143 -0.76 6.71 16.28
CA SER A 143 -1.80 5.66 16.15
C SER A 143 -1.63 4.51 17.15
N LEU A 144 -0.40 4.25 17.62
CA LEU A 144 -0.16 3.25 18.67
C LEU A 144 -0.56 3.73 20.08
N THR A 145 -0.68 5.04 20.29
CA THR A 145 -1.12 5.62 21.57
C THR A 145 -2.64 5.56 21.74
N VAL A 146 -3.41 5.51 20.65
CA VAL A 146 -4.88 5.42 20.68
C VAL A 146 -5.38 3.99 20.94
N MET A 147 -4.49 2.98 20.88
CA MET A 147 -4.80 1.57 21.18
C MET A 147 -4.32 1.12 22.56
N ARG A 148 -4.20 2.03 23.53
CA ARG A 148 -4.06 1.71 24.96
C ARG A 148 -5.29 2.14 25.73
#